data_AF-A0A7J9HS35-F1
#
_entry.id   AF-A0A7J9HS35-F1
#
_cell.length_a   1.000
_cell.length_b   1.000
_cell.length_c   1.000
_cell.angle_alpha   90.00
_cell.angle_beta   90.00
_cell.angle_gamma   90.00
#
_symmetry.space_group_name_H-M   'P 1'
#
loop_
_entity.id
_entity.type
_entity.pdbx_description
1 polymer ?
#
loop_
_entity_poly.entity_id
_entity_poly.type
_entity_poly.pdbx_seq_one_letter_code
_entity_poly.pdbx_strand_id
1 'polypeptide(L)'
;IVEDWEDWSKWISCRGGIGVPSVKSWESWWEEEQEHLRHTGFVGRLFEIILSIRFFIYQYGIVYHLNMTTSSRQGIRLSIVVYGLSWLVIGAVLIILKIVSMGRMKFSADFQLMFRLLKLLLFIGCIVTIAMLFYFLNLTVGDIFQSILAFMPTGWALLQISQACRTLVKGIGMWGSVKALARGYEYMMGVLLFAPIAILAWFPFVSEFQTRLLFNQAFSRGLQIQRILAGSKKQA
;
A
#
# COMPACT_ATOMS: atom_id res chain seq x y z
N ILE A 1 5.10 -11.15 -17.84
CA ILE A 1 5.42 -11.17 -16.39
C ILE A 1 6.85 -10.74 -16.12
N VAL A 2 7.88 -11.35 -16.73
CA VAL A 2 9.25 -10.83 -16.60
C VAL A 2 9.33 -9.41 -17.20
N GLU A 3 8.80 -9.21 -18.41
CA GLU A 3 8.68 -7.89 -19.04
C GLU A 3 7.84 -6.91 -18.20
N ASP A 4 6.66 -7.34 -17.71
CA ASP A 4 5.82 -6.50 -16.84
C ASP A 4 6.53 -6.08 -15.53
N TRP A 5 7.33 -6.98 -14.96
CA TRP A 5 8.14 -6.70 -13.77
C TRP A 5 9.26 -5.70 -14.07
N GLU A 6 9.96 -5.87 -15.20
CA GLU A 6 11.01 -4.96 -15.64
C GLU A 6 10.45 -3.55 -15.91
N ASP A 7 9.32 -3.46 -16.61
CA ASP A 7 8.64 -2.19 -16.89
C ASP A 7 8.15 -1.52 -15.60
N TRP A 8 7.54 -2.27 -14.69
CA TRP A 8 7.12 -1.75 -13.39
C TRP A 8 8.31 -1.30 -12.53
N SER A 9 9.38 -2.10 -12.49
CA SER A 9 10.60 -1.77 -11.74
C SER A 9 11.28 -0.52 -12.31
N LYS A 10 11.24 -0.34 -13.64
CA LYS A 10 11.73 0.88 -14.28
C LYS A 10 10.87 2.07 -13.89
N TRP A 11 9.54 1.93 -13.97
CA TRP A 11 8.57 2.98 -13.63
C TRP A 11 8.68 3.48 -12.17
N ILE A 12 8.84 2.57 -11.20
CA ILE A 12 8.98 2.91 -9.77
C ILE A 12 10.31 3.59 -9.45
N SER A 13 11.37 3.27 -10.21
CA SER A 13 12.72 3.83 -10.02
C SER A 13 12.92 5.20 -10.68
N CYS A 14 12.19 5.49 -11.76
CA CYS A 14 12.27 6.73 -12.50
C CYS A 14 11.94 7.93 -11.62
N ARG A 15 12.87 8.89 -11.53
CA ARG A 15 12.57 10.20 -10.95
C ARG A 15 11.74 11.00 -11.93
N GLY A 16 10.65 11.59 -11.43
CA GLY A 16 9.79 12.46 -12.21
C GLY A 16 10.48 13.76 -12.60
N GLY A 17 9.87 14.48 -13.53
CA GLY A 17 10.32 15.78 -14.02
C GLY A 17 9.18 16.53 -14.70
N ILE A 18 9.34 17.83 -14.94
CA ILE A 18 8.32 18.64 -15.60
C ILE A 18 8.09 18.08 -17.02
N GLY A 19 6.86 17.66 -17.32
CA GLY A 19 6.49 17.10 -18.62
C GLY A 19 6.78 15.61 -18.82
N VAL A 20 7.23 14.88 -17.79
CA VAL A 20 7.35 13.41 -17.86
C VAL A 20 5.96 12.79 -17.62
N PRO A 21 5.43 11.98 -18.57
CA PRO A 21 4.11 11.36 -18.40
C PRO A 21 4.04 10.42 -17.18
N SER A 22 2.90 10.38 -16.50
CA SER A 22 2.62 9.43 -15.40
C SER A 22 2.88 7.97 -15.76
N VAL A 23 2.66 7.56 -17.01
CA VAL A 23 2.93 6.20 -17.51
C VAL A 23 4.43 5.84 -17.44
N LYS A 24 5.33 6.82 -17.42
CA LYS A 24 6.79 6.60 -17.44
C LYS A 24 7.46 6.80 -16.09
N SER A 25 6.79 7.42 -15.13
CA SER A 25 7.36 7.73 -13.82
C SER A 25 6.32 7.69 -12.71
N TRP A 26 6.59 6.88 -11.68
CA TRP A 26 5.79 6.83 -10.46
C TRP A 26 5.67 8.20 -9.79
N GLU A 27 6.72 9.02 -9.85
CA GLU A 27 6.67 10.33 -9.19
C GLU A 27 5.78 11.33 -9.92
N SER A 28 5.74 11.28 -11.25
CA SER A 28 4.77 12.07 -12.04
C SER A 28 3.36 11.59 -11.77
N TRP A 29 3.12 10.26 -11.78
CA TRP A 29 1.83 9.68 -11.43
C TRP A 29 1.37 10.08 -10.02
N TRP A 30 2.26 10.03 -9.03
CA TRP A 30 1.95 10.40 -7.65
C TRP A 30 1.52 11.87 -7.50
N GLU A 31 2.11 12.79 -8.26
CA GLU A 31 1.72 14.20 -8.22
C GLU A 31 0.44 14.49 -9.01
N GLU A 32 0.24 13.84 -10.17
CA GLU A 32 -1.00 13.89 -10.98
C GLU A 32 -2.20 13.37 -10.17
N GLU A 33 -2.04 12.20 -9.51
CA GLU A 33 -3.11 11.57 -8.74
C GLU A 33 -3.60 12.48 -7.60
N GLN A 34 -2.75 13.38 -7.09
CA GLN A 34 -3.09 14.32 -6.01
C GLN A 34 -3.41 15.73 -6.49
N GLU A 35 -3.53 15.94 -7.79
CA GLU A 35 -3.86 17.24 -8.34
C GLU A 35 -5.27 17.68 -7.93
N HIS A 36 -6.23 16.73 -7.89
CA HIS A 36 -7.59 17.01 -7.44
C HIS A 36 -7.62 17.62 -6.01
N LEU A 37 -6.78 17.12 -5.10
CA LEU A 37 -6.68 17.63 -3.72
C LEU A 37 -6.21 19.08 -3.62
N ARG A 38 -5.59 19.63 -4.67
CA ARG A 38 -5.23 21.06 -4.70
C ARG A 38 -6.45 21.95 -4.92
N HIS A 39 -7.46 21.45 -5.62
CA HIS A 39 -8.68 22.18 -5.93
C HIS A 39 -9.82 21.88 -4.94
N THR A 40 -9.64 20.89 -4.06
CA THR A 40 -10.62 20.53 -3.03
C THR A 40 -10.65 21.53 -1.87
N GLY A 41 -11.85 22.02 -1.52
CA GLY A 41 -12.08 22.86 -0.35
C GLY A 41 -11.78 22.16 0.99
N PHE A 42 -11.81 22.91 2.10
CA PHE A 42 -11.54 22.37 3.44
C PHE A 42 -12.49 21.21 3.82
N VAL A 43 -13.78 21.36 3.51
CA VAL A 43 -14.81 20.34 3.79
C VAL A 43 -14.54 19.06 3.01
N GLY A 44 -14.18 19.16 1.72
CA GLY A 44 -13.84 17.97 0.92
C GLY A 44 -12.63 17.23 1.47
N ARG A 45 -11.60 17.95 1.92
CA ARG A 45 -10.43 17.33 2.59
C ARG A 45 -10.80 16.63 3.90
N LEU A 46 -11.76 17.16 4.66
CA LEU A 46 -12.28 16.50 5.85
C LEU A 46 -12.99 15.19 5.49
N PHE A 47 -13.80 15.19 4.43
CA PHE A 47 -14.45 13.97 3.94
C PHE A 47 -13.44 12.93 3.46
N GLU A 48 -12.35 13.32 2.80
CA GLU A 48 -11.25 12.40 2.45
C GLU A 48 -10.63 11.73 3.69
N ILE A 49 -10.44 12.49 4.77
CA ILE A 49 -9.95 11.93 6.04
C ILE A 49 -10.97 10.97 6.63
N ILE A 50 -12.25 11.34 6.66
CA ILE A 50 -13.33 10.48 7.17
C ILE A 50 -13.42 9.19 6.35
N LEU A 51 -13.33 9.28 5.04
CA LEU A 51 -13.30 8.11 4.15
C LEU A 51 -12.07 7.26 4.39
N SER A 52 -10.91 7.87 4.66
CA SER A 52 -9.67 7.14 4.99
C SER A 52 -9.81 6.32 6.28
N ILE A 53 -10.61 6.78 7.25
CA ILE A 53 -10.84 6.06 8.51
C ILE A 53 -11.44 4.67 8.28
N ARG A 54 -12.16 4.45 7.17
CA ARG A 54 -12.72 3.13 6.82
C ARG A 54 -11.67 2.02 6.78
N PHE A 55 -10.43 2.35 6.41
CA PHE A 55 -9.35 1.37 6.34
C PHE A 55 -8.90 0.91 7.73
N PHE A 56 -9.07 1.73 8.77
CA PHE A 56 -8.87 1.28 10.16
C PHE A 56 -9.98 0.33 10.62
N ILE A 57 -11.21 0.49 10.10
CA ILE A 57 -12.29 -0.48 10.34
C ILE A 57 -11.94 -1.82 9.66
N TYR A 58 -11.36 -1.80 8.45
CA TYR A 58 -10.87 -3.02 7.80
C TYR A 58 -9.72 -3.68 8.56
N GLN A 59 -8.76 -2.90 9.06
CA GLN A 59 -7.71 -3.40 9.93
C GLN A 59 -8.31 -4.10 11.17
N TYR A 60 -9.26 -3.45 11.85
CA TYR A 60 -9.97 -4.03 12.99
C TYR A 60 -10.68 -5.32 12.60
N GLY A 61 -11.39 -5.31 11.47
CA GLY A 61 -12.07 -6.48 10.92
C GLY A 61 -11.11 -7.64 10.68
N ILE A 62 -9.97 -7.42 10.02
CA ILE A 62 -8.97 -8.46 9.73
C ILE A 62 -8.43 -9.07 11.03
N VAL A 63 -8.05 -8.24 12.00
CA VAL A 63 -7.52 -8.70 13.30
C VAL A 63 -8.57 -9.47 14.10
N TYR A 64 -9.83 -9.05 14.04
CA TYR A 64 -10.91 -9.68 14.81
C TYR A 64 -11.45 -10.95 14.16
N HIS A 65 -11.66 -10.94 12.85
CA HIS A 65 -12.32 -12.03 12.12
C HIS A 65 -11.41 -13.24 11.90
N LEU A 66 -10.09 -13.04 11.83
CA LEU A 66 -9.13 -14.13 11.65
C LEU A 66 -8.71 -14.78 12.98
N ASN A 67 -9.03 -14.15 14.12
CA ASN A 67 -8.80 -14.70 15.46
C ASN A 67 -10.01 -15.48 16.01
N MET A 68 -11.04 -15.71 15.19
CA MET A 68 -12.26 -16.45 15.55
C MET A 68 -12.03 -17.94 15.87
N THR A 69 -10.81 -18.47 15.74
CA THR A 69 -10.47 -19.85 16.11
C THR A 69 -10.19 -20.04 17.61
N THR A 70 -10.13 -18.98 18.42
CA THR A 70 -9.97 -19.11 19.89
C THR A 70 -11.23 -18.63 20.62
N SER A 71 -12.26 -19.47 20.67
CA SER A 71 -13.54 -19.28 21.38
C SER A 71 -13.41 -19.23 22.91
N SER A 72 -12.58 -18.33 23.46
CA SER A 72 -12.53 -18.07 24.90
C SER A 72 -12.57 -16.57 25.19
N ARG A 73 -13.14 -16.21 26.35
CA ARG A 73 -13.18 -14.83 26.89
C ARG A 73 -11.77 -14.21 27.02
N GLN A 74 -10.74 -15.05 27.04
CA GLN A 74 -9.31 -14.67 27.03
C GLN A 74 -8.87 -14.13 25.65
N GLY A 75 -9.33 -14.75 24.55
CA GLY A 75 -8.99 -14.35 23.18
C GLY A 75 -9.53 -12.98 22.79
N ILE A 76 -10.74 -12.64 23.26
CA ILE A 76 -11.35 -11.30 23.05
C ILE A 76 -10.54 -10.20 23.75
N ARG A 77 -10.03 -10.47 24.97
CA ARG A 77 -9.17 -9.48 25.66
C ARG A 77 -7.84 -9.33 24.95
N LEU A 78 -7.27 -10.43 24.46
CA LEU A 78 -6.02 -10.41 23.72
C LEU A 78 -6.16 -9.62 22.41
N SER A 79 -7.24 -9.80 21.65
CA SER A 79 -7.47 -9.06 20.40
C SER A 79 -7.68 -7.56 20.61
N ILE A 80 -8.37 -7.15 21.68
CA ILE A 80 -8.48 -5.73 22.07
C ILE A 80 -7.11 -5.16 22.45
N VAL A 81 -6.30 -5.91 23.19
CA VAL A 81 -4.93 -5.49 23.56
C VAL A 81 -4.06 -5.38 22.31
N VAL A 82 -4.07 -6.37 21.42
CA VAL A 82 -3.33 -6.36 20.14
C VAL A 82 -3.75 -5.16 19.29
N TYR A 83 -5.05 -4.85 19.24
CA TYR A 83 -5.56 -3.69 18.52
C TYR A 83 -5.05 -2.38 19.16
N GLY A 84 -5.17 -2.20 20.47
CA GLY A 84 -4.63 -1.03 21.18
C GLY A 84 -3.11 -0.88 21.00
N LEU A 85 -2.38 -1.99 21.01
CA LEU A 85 -0.94 -2.06 20.79
C LEU A 85 -0.58 -1.68 19.34
N SER A 86 -1.38 -2.07 18.36
CA SER A 86 -1.21 -1.65 16.95
C SER A 86 -1.38 -0.13 16.78
N TRP A 87 -2.28 0.49 17.56
CA TRP A 87 -2.44 1.94 17.60
C TRP A 87 -1.22 2.64 18.21
N LEU A 88 -0.56 2.04 19.20
CA LEU A 88 0.72 2.54 19.72
C LEU A 88 1.82 2.46 18.67
N VAL A 89 1.86 1.40 17.86
CA VAL A 89 2.80 1.28 16.74
C VAL A 89 2.56 2.38 15.70
N ILE A 90 1.29 2.63 15.34
CA ILE A 90 0.93 3.73 14.42
C ILE A 90 1.35 5.08 15.02
N GLY A 91 1.06 5.32 16.30
CA GLY A 91 1.48 6.53 17.00
C GLY A 91 3.00 6.69 17.02
N ALA A 92 3.74 5.60 17.28
CA ALA A 92 5.19 5.59 17.25
C ALA A 92 5.73 5.92 15.84
N VAL A 93 5.16 5.34 14.78
CA VAL A 93 5.51 5.67 13.39
C VAL A 93 5.26 7.14 13.10
N LEU A 94 4.13 7.71 13.52
CA LEU A 94 3.84 9.14 13.33
C LEU A 94 4.83 10.04 14.10
N ILE A 95 5.20 9.67 15.32
CA ILE A 95 6.21 10.38 16.13
C ILE A 95 7.57 10.30 15.43
N ILE A 96 7.96 9.12 14.96
CA ILE A 96 9.21 8.90 14.23
C ILE A 96 9.24 9.76 12.97
N LEU A 97 8.16 9.79 12.18
CA LEU A 97 8.08 10.65 11.00
C LEU A 97 8.20 12.13 11.35
N LYS A 98 7.62 12.56 12.48
CA LYS A 98 7.75 13.92 12.99
C LYS A 98 9.19 14.23 13.40
N ILE A 99 9.87 13.33 14.12
CA ILE A 99 11.28 13.45 14.52
C ILE A 99 12.19 13.50 13.28
N VAL A 100 12.00 12.62 12.30
CA VAL A 100 12.77 12.61 11.04
C VAL A 100 12.60 13.93 10.29
N SER A 101 11.38 14.46 10.28
CA SER A 101 11.10 15.73 9.60
C SER A 101 11.73 16.94 10.28
N MET A 102 11.56 17.05 11.60
CA MET A 102 12.19 18.10 12.39
C MET A 102 13.71 18.00 12.30
N GLY A 103 14.25 16.78 12.34
CA GLY A 103 15.66 16.49 12.13
C GLY A 103 16.15 16.92 10.75
N ARG A 104 15.34 16.75 9.69
CA ARG A 104 15.68 17.25 8.35
C ARG A 104 15.77 18.78 8.31
N MET A 105 14.82 19.48 8.91
CA MET A 105 14.83 20.95 8.89
C MET A 105 15.95 21.55 9.75
N LYS A 106 16.32 20.90 10.87
CA LYS A 106 17.33 21.41 11.81
C LYS A 106 18.75 20.94 11.50
N PHE A 107 18.93 19.71 10.98
CA PHE A 107 20.24 19.08 10.79
C PHE A 107 20.62 18.81 9.32
N SER A 108 19.70 18.94 8.36
CA SER A 108 20.06 18.73 6.94
C SER A 108 20.95 19.83 6.37
N ALA A 109 20.94 21.03 6.96
CA ALA A 109 21.78 22.14 6.53
C ALA A 109 23.22 22.01 7.05
N ASP A 110 23.41 21.62 8.31
CA ASP A 110 24.73 21.65 8.96
C ASP A 110 25.41 20.27 9.09
N PHE A 111 24.66 19.16 9.20
CA PHE A 111 25.24 17.83 9.46
C PHE A 111 24.53 16.69 8.72
N GLN A 112 24.87 16.50 7.44
CA GLN A 112 24.34 15.39 6.62
C GLN A 112 24.61 14.00 7.21
N LEU A 113 25.74 13.81 7.89
CA LEU A 113 26.16 12.52 8.46
C LEU A 113 25.33 12.16 9.71
N MET A 114 25.07 13.15 10.57
CA MET A 114 24.23 12.98 11.76
C MET A 114 22.77 12.67 11.37
N PHE A 115 22.27 13.27 10.29
CA PHE A 115 20.96 12.93 9.75
C PHE A 115 20.88 11.50 9.21
N ARG A 116 21.96 10.99 8.59
CA ARG A 116 22.04 9.59 8.14
C ARG A 116 22.06 8.61 9.32
N LEU A 117 22.83 8.92 10.37
CA LEU A 117 22.85 8.13 11.61
C LEU A 117 21.49 8.15 12.32
N LEU A 118 20.82 9.30 12.40
CA LEU A 118 19.49 9.41 12.98
C LEU A 118 18.48 8.51 12.25
N LYS A 119 18.50 8.47 10.91
CA LYS A 119 17.67 7.56 10.13
C LYS A 119 17.96 6.09 10.44
N LEU A 120 19.24 5.73 10.53
CA LEU A 120 19.65 4.37 10.84
C LEU A 120 19.20 3.96 12.24
N LEU A 121 19.39 4.82 13.24
CA LEU A 121 18.95 4.59 14.62
C LEU A 121 17.44 4.43 14.72
N LEU A 122 16.67 5.28 14.04
CA LEU A 122 15.21 5.15 14.00
C LEU A 122 14.76 3.87 13.31
N PHE A 123 15.44 3.47 12.23
CA PHE A 123 15.16 2.21 11.54
C PHE A 123 15.42 1.00 12.44
N ILE A 124 16.57 0.97 13.12
CA ILE A 124 16.89 -0.07 14.11
C ILE A 124 15.88 -0.06 15.26
N GLY A 125 15.52 1.12 15.78
CA GLY A 125 14.52 1.27 16.83
C GLY A 125 13.14 0.72 16.43
N CYS A 126 12.71 0.96 15.18
CA CYS A 126 11.49 0.36 14.64
C CYS A 126 11.58 -1.16 14.61
N ILE A 127 12.68 -1.72 14.08
CA ILE A 127 12.88 -3.18 14.00
C ILE A 127 12.86 -3.80 15.40
N VAL A 128 13.56 -3.20 16.36
CA VAL A 128 13.61 -3.69 17.75
C VAL A 128 12.23 -3.63 18.39
N THR A 129 11.48 -2.53 18.20
CA THR A 129 10.11 -2.39 18.73
C THR A 129 9.20 -3.46 18.15
N ILE A 130 9.27 -3.68 16.83
CA ILE A 130 8.50 -4.71 16.12
C ILE A 130 8.90 -6.11 16.63
N ALA A 131 10.20 -6.42 16.73
CA ALA A 131 10.68 -7.71 17.21
C ALA A 131 10.28 -7.98 18.66
N MET A 132 10.34 -6.97 19.53
CA MET A 132 9.84 -7.06 20.91
C MET A 132 8.33 -7.34 20.93
N LEU A 133 7.55 -6.69 20.08
CA LEU A 133 6.13 -6.98 19.94
C LEU A 133 5.89 -8.45 19.56
N PHE A 134 6.62 -8.98 18.57
CA PHE A 134 6.51 -10.40 18.19
C PHE A 134 6.93 -11.35 19.32
N TYR A 135 7.99 -11.02 20.07
CA TYR A 135 8.47 -11.81 21.19
C TYR A 135 7.47 -11.84 22.36
N PHE A 136 6.94 -10.68 22.75
CA PHE A 136 5.97 -10.58 23.85
C PHE A 136 4.63 -11.25 23.52
N LEU A 137 4.24 -11.29 22.23
CA LEU A 137 2.94 -11.82 21.82
C LEU A 137 2.96 -13.33 21.47
N ASN A 138 4.12 -14.01 21.47
CA ASN A 138 4.25 -15.44 21.10
C ASN A 138 3.49 -15.80 19.81
N LEU A 139 3.67 -14.99 18.77
CA LEU A 139 2.86 -15.06 17.56
C LEU A 139 3.14 -16.34 16.75
N THR A 140 2.07 -17.02 16.35
CA THR A 140 2.13 -18.18 15.47
C THR A 140 2.28 -17.74 14.01
N VAL A 141 2.61 -18.67 13.11
CA VAL A 141 2.75 -18.39 11.67
C VAL A 141 1.46 -17.78 11.09
N GLY A 142 0.28 -18.23 11.56
CA GLY A 142 -1.00 -17.66 11.16
C GLY A 142 -1.12 -16.18 11.52
N ASP A 143 -0.67 -15.80 12.71
CA ASP A 143 -0.74 -14.42 13.20
C ASP A 143 0.21 -13.47 12.44
N ILE A 144 1.33 -14.00 11.91
CA ILE A 144 2.24 -13.24 11.04
C ILE A 144 1.54 -12.87 9.74
N PHE A 145 0.87 -13.82 9.08
CA PHE A 145 0.11 -13.54 7.87
C PHE A 145 -1.04 -12.55 8.12
N GLN A 146 -1.78 -12.72 9.21
CA GLN A 146 -2.84 -11.78 9.62
C GLN A 146 -2.30 -10.38 9.85
N SER A 147 -1.13 -10.27 10.50
CA SER A 147 -0.48 -8.99 10.76
C SER A 147 -0.10 -8.29 9.45
N ILE A 148 0.51 -9.00 8.50
CA ILE A 148 0.85 -8.45 7.19
C ILE A 148 -0.41 -7.95 6.46
N LEU A 149 -1.49 -8.73 6.48
CA LEU A 149 -2.77 -8.35 5.89
C LEU A 149 -3.38 -7.12 6.58
N ALA A 150 -3.26 -6.98 7.89
CA ALA A 150 -3.74 -5.83 8.65
C ALA A 150 -2.87 -4.57 8.45
N PHE A 151 -1.58 -4.74 8.17
CA PHE A 151 -0.64 -3.63 7.91
C PHE A 151 -0.85 -2.96 6.55
N MET A 152 -1.40 -3.66 5.57
CA MET A 152 -1.72 -3.07 4.26
C MET A 152 -2.76 -1.94 4.33
N PRO A 153 -3.99 -2.16 4.84
CA PRO A 153 -4.98 -1.09 4.90
C PRO A 153 -4.55 0.06 5.82
N THR A 154 -3.76 -0.20 6.87
CA THR A 154 -3.23 0.86 7.74
C THR A 154 -2.19 1.72 7.05
N GLY A 155 -1.23 1.12 6.33
CA GLY A 155 -0.26 1.87 5.54
C GLY A 155 -0.96 2.79 4.54
N TRP A 156 -1.98 2.27 3.85
CA TRP A 156 -2.79 3.05 2.92
C TRP A 156 -3.58 4.18 3.60
N ALA A 157 -4.20 3.92 4.74
CA ALA A 157 -4.92 4.93 5.52
C ALA A 157 -4.01 6.10 5.91
N LEU A 158 -2.80 5.80 6.38
CA LEU A 158 -1.81 6.83 6.75
C LEU A 158 -1.38 7.66 5.55
N LEU A 159 -1.22 7.05 4.37
CA LEU A 159 -0.91 7.76 3.14
C LEU A 159 -2.06 8.67 2.71
N GLN A 160 -3.31 8.19 2.70
CA GLN A 160 -4.47 9.02 2.33
C GLN A 160 -4.66 10.20 3.28
N ILE A 161 -4.53 9.99 4.60
CA ILE A 161 -4.59 11.07 5.59
C ILE A 161 -3.46 12.08 5.35
N SER A 162 -2.25 11.60 5.04
CA SER A 162 -1.10 12.47 4.74
C SER A 162 -1.31 13.28 3.45
N GLN A 163 -1.96 12.71 2.43
CA GLN A 163 -2.33 13.38 1.19
C GLN A 163 -3.43 14.43 1.42
N ALA A 164 -4.48 14.10 2.16
CA ALA A 164 -5.53 15.06 2.53
C ALA A 164 -4.97 16.25 3.32
N CYS A 165 -3.99 15.99 4.18
CA CYS A 165 -3.26 17.00 4.95
C CYS A 165 -2.05 17.63 4.22
N ARG A 166 -1.93 17.48 2.89
CA ARG A 166 -0.76 17.90 2.09
C ARG A 166 -0.27 19.32 2.39
N THR A 167 -1.17 20.29 2.55
CA THR A 167 -0.80 21.68 2.88
C THR A 167 -0.05 21.79 4.21
N LEU A 168 -0.55 21.11 5.24
CA LEU A 168 0.08 21.08 6.57
C LEU A 168 1.40 20.31 6.53
N VAL A 169 1.40 19.14 5.89
CA VAL A 169 2.57 18.27 5.76
C VAL A 169 3.69 18.96 4.96
N LYS A 170 3.36 19.72 3.91
CA LYS A 170 4.32 20.55 3.18
C LYS A 170 4.81 21.72 4.02
N GLY A 171 3.93 22.40 4.76
CA GLY A 171 4.30 23.48 5.68
C GLY A 171 5.29 23.05 6.77
N ILE A 172 5.16 21.80 7.25
CA ILE A 172 6.06 21.21 8.27
C ILE A 172 7.33 20.60 7.63
N GLY A 173 7.44 20.55 6.29
CA GLY A 173 8.60 19.95 5.60
C GLY A 173 8.60 18.42 5.49
N MET A 174 7.50 17.78 5.89
CA MET A 174 7.34 16.32 5.96
C MET A 174 7.09 15.66 4.59
N TRP A 175 6.80 16.45 3.56
CA TRP A 175 6.34 15.94 2.26
C TRP A 175 7.29 14.93 1.62
N GLY A 176 8.60 15.17 1.70
CA GLY A 176 9.58 14.23 1.16
C GLY A 176 9.62 12.89 1.92
N SER A 177 9.28 12.87 3.21
CA SER A 177 9.18 11.62 3.99
C SER A 177 7.92 10.85 3.63
N VAL A 178 6.79 11.55 3.46
CA VAL A 178 5.53 10.95 2.99
C VAL A 178 5.70 10.35 1.59
N LYS A 179 6.36 11.07 0.67
CA LYS A 179 6.68 10.57 -0.67
C LYS A 179 7.56 9.31 -0.62
N ALA A 180 8.56 9.27 0.28
CA ALA A 180 9.40 8.09 0.44
C ALA A 180 8.62 6.89 1.02
N LEU A 181 7.74 7.12 1.99
CA LEU A 181 6.84 6.10 2.53
C LEU A 181 5.88 5.57 1.48
N ALA A 182 5.28 6.45 0.69
CA ALA A 182 4.39 6.08 -0.40
C ALA A 182 5.11 5.19 -1.41
N ARG A 183 6.31 5.56 -1.83
CA ARG A 183 7.11 4.74 -2.76
C ARG A 183 7.45 3.37 -2.17
N GLY A 184 7.79 3.31 -0.87
CA GLY A 184 8.04 2.05 -0.18
C GLY A 184 6.80 1.15 -0.06
N TYR A 185 5.64 1.75 0.23
CA TYR A 185 4.36 1.06 0.27
C TYR A 185 4.00 0.47 -1.10
N GLU A 186 4.12 1.26 -2.16
CA GLU A 186 3.86 0.84 -3.54
C GLU A 186 4.82 -0.26 -3.99
N TYR A 187 6.09 -0.19 -3.59
CA TYR A 187 7.05 -1.25 -3.86
C TYR A 187 6.66 -2.57 -3.17
N MET A 188 6.28 -2.51 -1.89
CA MET A 188 5.81 -3.67 -1.14
C MET A 188 4.53 -4.27 -1.75
N MET A 189 3.55 -3.44 -2.10
CA MET A 189 2.32 -3.86 -2.77
C MET A 189 2.60 -4.48 -4.14
N GLY A 190 3.52 -3.88 -4.92
CA GLY A 190 3.96 -4.42 -6.19
C GLY A 190 4.52 -5.83 -6.03
N VAL A 191 5.48 -6.04 -5.12
CA VAL A 191 6.02 -7.38 -4.83
C VAL A 191 4.91 -8.35 -4.40
N LEU A 192 4.01 -7.92 -3.52
CA LEU A 192 2.92 -8.76 -3.02
C LEU A 192 1.95 -9.19 -4.12
N LEU A 193 1.70 -8.33 -5.11
CA LEU A 193 0.86 -8.62 -6.27
C LEU A 193 1.60 -9.46 -7.33
N PHE A 194 2.85 -9.12 -7.66
CA PHE A 194 3.61 -9.80 -8.69
C PHE A 194 4.11 -11.19 -8.25
N ALA A 195 4.43 -11.39 -6.97
CA ALA A 195 4.93 -12.68 -6.47
C ALA A 195 3.99 -13.88 -6.73
N PRO A 196 2.69 -13.84 -6.35
CA PRO A 196 1.78 -14.96 -6.64
C PRO A 196 1.55 -15.13 -8.15
N ILE A 197 1.49 -14.05 -8.92
CA ILE A 197 1.33 -14.10 -10.38
C ILE A 197 2.54 -14.79 -11.03
N ALA A 198 3.76 -14.44 -10.59
CA ALA A 198 4.99 -15.04 -11.09
C ALA A 198 5.08 -16.53 -10.75
N ILE A 199 4.70 -16.93 -9.53
CA ILE A 199 4.65 -18.34 -9.13
C ILE A 199 3.65 -19.11 -9.99
N LEU A 200 2.45 -18.55 -10.20
CA LEU A 200 1.40 -19.19 -11.00
C LEU A 200 1.82 -19.34 -12.46
N ALA A 201 2.46 -18.32 -13.04
CA ALA A 201 2.89 -18.36 -14.43
C ALA A 201 4.11 -19.25 -14.70
N TRP A 202 4.86 -19.62 -13.66
CA TRP A 202 5.92 -20.61 -13.77
C TRP A 202 5.36 -22.01 -14.05
N PHE A 203 4.11 -22.28 -13.69
CA PHE A 203 3.49 -23.57 -13.98
C PHE A 203 3.12 -23.68 -15.47
N PRO A 204 3.58 -24.72 -16.18
CA PRO A 204 3.33 -24.89 -17.61
C PRO A 204 1.83 -24.96 -17.95
N PHE A 205 1.03 -25.46 -17.02
CA PHE A 205 -0.43 -25.56 -17.11
C PHE A 205 -1.15 -24.22 -17.35
N VAL A 206 -0.68 -23.11 -16.75
CA VAL A 206 -1.34 -21.80 -16.90
C VAL A 206 -1.17 -21.24 -18.30
N SER A 207 0.01 -21.43 -18.90
CA SER A 207 0.28 -21.02 -20.28
C SER A 207 -0.61 -21.79 -21.27
N GLU A 208 -0.76 -23.11 -21.08
CA GLU A 208 -1.66 -23.93 -21.89
C GLU A 208 -3.12 -23.54 -21.71
N PHE A 209 -3.56 -23.20 -20.50
CA PHE A 209 -4.92 -22.70 -20.25
C PHE A 209 -5.17 -21.35 -20.93
N GLN A 210 -4.23 -20.41 -20.86
CA GLN A 210 -4.35 -19.12 -21.54
C GLN A 210 -4.47 -19.31 -23.06
N THR A 211 -3.63 -20.15 -23.67
CA THR A 211 -3.70 -20.41 -25.12
C THR A 211 -4.97 -21.18 -25.49
N ARG A 212 -5.35 -22.20 -24.73
CA ARG A 212 -6.58 -22.97 -24.97
C ARG A 212 -7.85 -22.15 -24.77
N LEU A 213 -7.87 -21.19 -23.85
CA LEU A 213 -9.01 -20.31 -23.63
C LEU A 213 -9.14 -19.26 -24.73
N LEU A 214 -8.04 -18.61 -25.12
CA LEU A 214 -8.01 -17.62 -26.20
C LEU A 214 -8.31 -18.22 -27.59
N PHE A 215 -7.85 -19.46 -27.83
CA PHE A 215 -8.04 -20.15 -29.10
C PHE A 215 -9.05 -21.31 -29.02
N ASN A 216 -9.91 -21.32 -28.00
CA ASN A 216 -10.94 -22.36 -27.91
C ASN A 216 -11.93 -22.18 -29.07
N GLN A 217 -12.03 -23.17 -29.96
CA GLN A 217 -13.01 -23.18 -31.04
C GLN A 217 -14.44 -22.95 -30.53
N ALA A 218 -14.76 -23.34 -29.30
CA ALA A 218 -16.05 -23.08 -28.67
C ALA A 218 -16.31 -21.59 -28.40
N PHE A 219 -15.29 -20.82 -27.98
CA PHE A 219 -15.40 -19.36 -27.78
C PHE A 219 -15.48 -18.62 -29.12
N SER A 220 -14.67 -19.03 -30.11
CA SER A 220 -14.70 -18.41 -31.45
C SER A 220 -16.03 -18.61 -32.18
N ARG A 221 -16.66 -19.79 -32.04
CA ARG A 221 -17.99 -20.07 -32.60
C ARG A 221 -19.08 -19.27 -31.88
N GLY A 222 -19.02 -19.16 -30.55
CA GLY A 222 -19.97 -18.34 -29.78
C GLY A 222 -19.95 -16.85 -30.17
N LEU A 223 -18.77 -16.28 -30.38
CA LEU A 223 -18.58 -14.90 -30.84
C LEU A 223 -19.07 -14.67 -32.28
N GLN A 224 -18.84 -15.61 -33.20
CA GLN A 224 -19.37 -15.54 -34.56
C GLN A 224 -20.92 -15.60 -34.57
N ILE A 225 -21.51 -16.49 -33.77
CA ILE A 225 -22.97 -16.62 -33.64
C ILE A 225 -23.57 -15.35 -33.04
N GLN A 226 -22.95 -14.76 -32.01
CA GLN A 226 -23.40 -13.47 -31.45
C GLN A 226 -23.32 -12.32 -32.46
N ARG A 227 -22.27 -12.28 -33.30
CA ARG A 227 -22.13 -11.25 -34.34
C ARG A 227 -23.21 -11.39 -35.43
N ILE A 228 -23.56 -12.62 -35.80
CA ILE A 228 -24.65 -12.93 -36.74
C ILE A 228 -26.01 -12.53 -36.15
N LEU A 229 -26.29 -12.90 -34.88
CA LEU A 229 -27.52 -12.54 -34.19
C LEU A 229 -27.66 -11.03 -33.96
N ALA A 230 -26.56 -10.34 -33.61
CA ALA A 230 -26.55 -8.88 -33.45
C ALA A 230 -26.72 -8.14 -34.78
N GLY A 231 -26.19 -8.69 -35.89
CA GLY A 231 -26.43 -8.19 -37.23
C GLY A 231 -27.89 -8.36 -37.67
N SER A 232 -28.49 -9.53 -37.38
CA SER A 232 -29.90 -9.82 -37.68
C SER A 232 -30.86 -8.93 -36.87
N LYS A 233 -30.50 -8.52 -35.64
CA LYS A 233 -31.34 -7.65 -34.81
C LYS A 233 -31.34 -6.17 -35.22
N LYS A 234 -30.38 -5.73 -36.04
CA LYS A 234 -30.31 -4.36 -36.58
C LYS A 234 -31.07 -4.19 -37.91
N GLN A 235 -31.45 -5.30 -38.54
CA GLN A 235 -32.20 -5.33 -39.80
C GLN A 235 -33.69 -5.64 -39.62
N ALA A 236 -34.14 -5.80 -38.36
CA ALA A 236 -35.55 -5.99 -37.99
C ALA A 236 -36.09 -4.73 -37.31
#